data_AF-A0A3R7QS00-F1
#
_entry.id   AF-A0A3R7QS00-F1
#
_cell.length_a   1.000
_cell.length_b   1.000
_cell.length_c   1.000
_cell.angle_alpha   90.00
_cell.angle_beta   90.00
_cell.angle_gamma   90.00
#
_symmetry.space_group_name_H-M   'P 1'
#
loop_
_entity.id
_entity.type
_entity.pdbx_description
1 polymer ?
#
loop_
_entity_poly.entity_id
_entity_poly.type
_entity_poly.pdbx_seq_one_letter_code
_entity_poly.pdbx_strand_id
1 'polypeptide(L)'
;SLRRPVPHHLIPQSDYFDILENEIQDFGYIAGIPGRAGRDYPILSYIPLTSFGCDLVADYPGYYADMEAGCQVFHICHRNGRQDSFLCPNGTVFNQKYFVCDWWYNFACEDAPFFYPVNAAIGHPGVPLHKDVLEADIRASRYVSDRITVTPRPPLYVTLLLRCTILPSPLIMSLLLPMSVSCRTRTGRLIT
;
A
#
# COMPACT_ATOMS: atom_id res chain seq x y z
N SER A 1 44.33 31.54 13.00
CA SER A 1 44.15 32.61 14.00
C SER A 1 42.76 32.45 14.61
N LEU A 2 42.67 31.90 15.82
CA LEU A 2 41.40 31.68 16.52
C LEU A 2 40.86 33.04 16.98
N ARG A 3 39.72 33.50 16.43
CA ARG A 3 39.02 34.67 16.96
C ARG A 3 38.43 34.30 18.32
N ARG A 4 38.74 35.08 19.35
CA ARG A 4 38.17 34.89 20.69
C ARG A 4 36.69 35.30 20.69
N PRO A 5 35.83 34.65 21.50
CA PRO A 5 34.44 35.08 21.67
C PRO A 5 34.40 36.52 22.20
N VAL A 6 33.53 37.36 21.63
CA VAL A 6 33.30 38.73 22.11
C VAL A 6 32.36 38.66 23.32
N PRO A 7 32.72 39.27 24.47
CA PRO A 7 31.86 39.34 25.65
C PRO A 7 30.50 40.00 25.33
N HIS A 8 29.41 39.41 25.80
CA HIS A 8 28.03 39.86 25.55
C HIS A 8 27.77 41.34 25.88
N HIS A 9 28.52 41.94 26.79
CA HIS A 9 28.39 43.35 27.17
C HIS A 9 28.92 44.31 26.07
N LEU A 10 29.64 43.81 25.07
CA LEU A 10 30.21 44.62 23.99
C LEU A 10 29.40 44.55 22.68
N ILE A 11 28.22 43.93 22.70
CA ILE A 11 27.33 43.83 21.54
C ILE A 11 26.37 45.04 21.54
N PRO A 12 26.40 45.91 20.52
CA PRO A 12 25.46 47.03 20.38
C PRO A 12 23.99 46.54 20.27
N GLN A 13 23.03 47.30 20.78
CA GLN A 13 21.59 46.94 20.73
C GLN A 13 21.02 46.80 19.30
N SER A 14 21.64 47.42 18.29
CA SER A 14 21.28 47.21 16.87
C SER A 14 21.57 45.78 16.42
N ASP A 15 22.65 45.19 16.92
CA ASP A 15 23.11 43.86 16.53
C ASP A 15 22.36 42.78 17.32
N TYR A 16 21.73 43.15 18.45
CA TYR A 16 20.85 42.27 19.22
C TYR A 16 19.56 41.92 18.47
N PHE A 17 19.01 42.86 17.70
CA PHE A 17 17.80 42.63 16.90
C PHE A 17 18.08 41.71 15.70
N ASP A 18 19.24 41.86 15.06
CA ASP A 18 19.71 40.93 14.01
C ASP A 18 20.02 39.52 14.57
N ILE A 19 20.55 39.41 15.79
CA ILE A 19 20.77 38.12 16.45
C ILE A 19 19.44 37.43 16.77
N LEU A 20 18.43 38.18 17.22
CA LEU A 20 17.09 37.63 17.50
C LEU A 20 16.33 37.23 16.24
N GLU A 21 16.44 37.96 15.13
CA GLU A 21 15.83 37.53 13.86
C GLU A 21 16.52 36.28 13.27
N ASN A 22 17.83 36.12 13.49
CA ASN A 22 18.56 34.90 13.15
C ASN A 22 18.25 33.73 14.10
N GLU A 23 17.93 33.97 15.39
CA GLU A 23 17.41 32.94 16.31
C GLU A 23 15.95 32.57 16.00
N ILE A 24 15.12 33.49 15.52
CA ILE A 24 13.72 33.22 15.14
C ILE A 24 13.62 32.38 13.86
N GLN A 25 14.66 32.36 13.01
CA GLN A 25 14.75 31.40 11.90
C GLN A 25 15.20 29.99 12.32
N ASP A 26 15.58 29.78 13.58
CA ASP A 26 16.12 28.53 14.12
C ASP A 26 15.06 27.62 14.79
N PHE A 27 13.79 28.06 14.85
CA PHE A 27 12.67 27.22 15.32
C PHE A 27 12.40 26.08 14.31
N GLY A 28 13.22 25.03 14.37
CA GLY A 28 13.11 23.83 13.55
C GLY A 28 14.41 23.38 12.89
N TYR A 29 15.54 24.04 13.11
CA TYR A 29 16.83 23.49 12.68
C TYR A 29 17.27 22.39 13.66
N ILE A 30 17.57 21.20 13.13
CA ILE A 30 18.18 20.13 13.90
C ILE A 30 19.58 19.92 13.33
N ALA A 31 20.60 20.04 14.18
CA ALA A 31 21.99 19.92 13.75
C ALA A 31 22.23 18.61 12.99
N GLY A 32 22.74 18.72 11.77
CA GLY A 32 23.02 17.57 10.89
C GLY A 32 21.83 17.07 10.07
N ILE A 33 20.65 17.69 10.19
CA ILE A 33 19.47 17.35 9.38
C ILE A 33 19.07 18.59 8.54
N PRO A 34 19.13 18.51 7.21
CA PRO A 34 18.71 19.63 6.37
C PRO A 34 17.18 19.80 6.40
N GLY A 35 16.71 21.04 6.21
CA GLY A 35 15.29 21.39 6.26
C GLY A 35 14.81 21.80 7.65
N ARG A 36 13.56 22.27 7.71
CA ARG A 36 12.89 22.75 8.93
C ARG A 36 11.98 21.68 9.51
N ALA A 37 12.32 21.21 10.71
CA ALA A 37 11.47 20.33 11.51
C ALA A 37 10.06 20.93 11.71
N GLY A 38 9.05 20.07 11.63
CA GLY A 38 7.64 20.44 11.77
C GLY A 38 7.05 21.14 10.54
N ARG A 39 7.87 21.48 9.54
CA ARG A 39 7.42 22.09 8.27
C ARG A 39 7.76 21.23 7.07
N ASP A 40 9.04 20.90 6.91
CA ASP A 40 9.54 20.12 5.77
C ASP A 40 9.49 18.61 6.09
N TYR A 41 9.59 18.25 7.38
CA TYR A 41 9.45 16.88 7.86
C TYR A 41 8.85 16.82 9.27
N PRO A 42 8.17 15.72 9.63
CA PRO A 42 7.59 15.54 10.97
C PRO A 42 8.66 15.30 12.05
N ILE A 43 8.34 15.70 13.28
CA ILE A 43 9.17 15.51 14.49
C ILE A 43 8.36 14.93 15.65
N LEU A 44 7.61 13.88 15.34
CA LEU A 44 6.85 13.13 16.32
C LEU A 44 7.81 12.52 17.34
N SER A 45 7.45 12.64 18.62
CA SER A 45 8.17 12.03 19.75
C SER A 45 7.51 10.73 20.23
N TYR A 46 6.31 10.46 19.75
CA TYR A 46 5.52 9.26 20.03
C TYR A 46 4.67 8.93 18.80
N ILE A 47 4.15 7.70 18.75
CA ILE A 47 3.25 7.25 17.69
C ILE A 47 1.84 7.80 17.98
N PRO A 48 1.30 8.74 17.18
CA PRO A 48 -0.04 9.26 17.39
C PRO A 48 -1.09 8.21 17.04
N LEU A 49 -2.32 8.41 17.56
CA LEU A 49 -3.48 7.68 17.07
C LEU A 49 -3.93 8.32 15.75
N THR A 50 -3.99 7.52 14.69
CA THR A 50 -4.43 7.90 13.35
C THR A 50 -5.62 7.05 12.92
N SER A 51 -6.22 7.35 11.78
CA SER A 51 -7.27 6.51 11.19
C SER A 51 -6.74 5.23 10.54
N PHE A 52 -5.42 5.00 10.54
CA PHE A 52 -4.84 3.82 9.92
C PHE A 52 -5.19 2.55 10.71
N GLY A 53 -5.65 1.52 10.00
CA GLY A 53 -5.92 0.20 10.55
C GLY A 53 -5.51 -0.90 9.57
N CYS A 54 -4.84 -1.94 10.07
CA CYS A 54 -4.43 -3.08 9.24
C CYS A 54 -5.60 -3.84 8.59
N ASP A 55 -6.81 -3.73 9.15
CA ASP A 55 -8.05 -4.24 8.59
C ASP A 55 -8.53 -3.45 7.36
N LEU A 56 -8.10 -2.20 7.20
CA LEU A 56 -8.46 -1.33 6.07
C LEU A 56 -7.56 -1.56 4.84
N VAL A 57 -6.40 -2.21 5.01
CA VAL A 57 -5.39 -2.46 3.95
C VAL A 57 -5.21 -3.95 3.64
N ALA A 58 -6.22 -4.76 3.97
CA ALA A 58 -6.17 -6.22 4.12
C ALA A 58 -5.74 -7.03 2.87
N ASP A 59 -5.57 -6.40 1.71
CA ASP A 59 -5.16 -7.09 0.48
C ASP A 59 -3.78 -7.73 0.62
N TYR A 60 -2.87 -7.13 1.43
CA TYR A 60 -1.52 -7.67 1.64
C TYR A 60 -1.08 -7.55 3.11
N PRO A 61 -0.65 -8.64 3.79
CA PRO A 61 0.16 -8.48 4.99
C PRO A 61 1.50 -7.84 4.58
N GLY A 62 2.00 -6.87 5.35
CA GLY A 62 3.18 -6.12 4.96
C GLY A 62 3.43 -4.86 5.77
N TYR A 63 4.20 -3.94 5.21
CA TYR A 63 4.61 -2.68 5.81
C TYR A 63 3.86 -1.52 5.16
N TYR A 64 3.37 -0.58 5.95
CA TYR A 64 2.52 0.51 5.50
C TYR A 64 2.95 1.83 6.13
N ALA A 65 3.29 2.82 5.32
CA ALA A 65 3.51 4.18 5.76
C ALA A 65 2.20 4.80 6.23
N ASP A 66 2.22 5.46 7.39
CA ASP A 66 1.07 6.21 7.90
C ASP A 66 1.11 7.64 7.35
N MET A 67 0.18 7.92 6.43
CA MET A 67 0.03 9.23 5.79
C MET A 67 -0.35 10.33 6.77
N GLU A 68 -1.18 10.04 7.77
CA GLU A 68 -1.63 11.04 8.75
C GLU A 68 -0.51 11.42 9.71
N ALA A 69 0.42 10.50 9.96
CA ALA A 69 1.64 10.73 10.71
C ALA A 69 2.80 11.29 9.85
N GLY A 70 2.51 11.79 8.63
CA GLY A 70 3.52 12.34 7.73
C GLY A 70 4.60 11.33 7.30
N CYS A 71 4.24 10.04 7.28
CA CYS A 71 5.13 8.91 7.03
C CYS A 71 6.29 8.77 8.04
N GLN A 72 6.34 9.53 9.14
CA GLN A 72 7.32 9.23 10.20
C GLN A 72 6.98 7.93 10.91
N VAL A 73 5.69 7.59 10.96
CA VAL A 73 5.21 6.31 11.48
C VAL A 73 4.95 5.36 10.33
N PHE A 74 5.25 4.09 10.58
CA PHE A 74 4.81 3.00 9.74
C PHE A 74 4.26 1.85 10.58
N HIS A 75 3.45 1.02 9.95
CA HIS A 75 2.80 -0.12 10.56
C HIS A 75 3.21 -1.41 9.88
N ILE A 76 3.31 -2.49 10.65
CA ILE A 76 3.44 -3.86 10.15
C ILE A 76 2.11 -4.57 10.37
N CYS A 77 1.48 -4.96 9.28
CA CYS A 77 0.21 -5.67 9.25
C CYS A 77 0.43 -7.17 9.06
N HIS A 78 -0.04 -7.94 10.04
CA HIS A 78 0.03 -9.39 10.01
C HIS A 78 -1.26 -9.97 9.43
N ARG A 79 -1.19 -11.21 8.92
CA ARG A 79 -2.34 -11.89 8.28
C ARG A 79 -3.57 -12.04 9.19
N ASN A 80 -3.38 -12.03 10.51
CA ASN A 80 -4.47 -12.11 11.49
C ASN A 80 -5.03 -10.74 11.88
N GLY A 81 -4.68 -9.65 11.17
CA GLY A 81 -5.11 -8.29 11.49
C GLY A 81 -4.33 -7.65 12.64
N ARG A 82 -3.35 -8.34 13.23
CA ARG A 82 -2.48 -7.76 14.25
C ARG A 82 -1.63 -6.65 13.63
N GLN A 83 -1.57 -5.51 14.33
CA GLN A 83 -0.84 -4.32 13.93
C GLN A 83 0.31 -4.08 14.91
N ASP A 84 1.52 -3.94 14.39
CA ASP A 84 2.66 -3.37 15.11
C ASP A 84 2.97 -2.00 14.52
N SER A 85 3.35 -1.03 15.35
CA SER A 85 3.60 0.35 14.91
C SER A 85 4.98 0.81 15.32
N PHE A 86 5.65 1.55 14.45
CA PHE A 86 7.03 1.99 14.63
C PHE A 86 7.19 3.43 14.19
N LEU A 87 8.10 4.14 14.87
CA LEU A 87 8.43 5.53 14.59
C LEU A 87 9.85 5.61 14.01
N CYS A 88 9.99 6.22 12.84
CA CYS A 88 11.26 6.54 12.24
C CYS A 88 11.96 7.69 13.00
N PRO A 89 13.31 7.72 13.04
CA PRO A 89 14.06 8.82 13.64
C PRO A 89 13.73 10.19 13.04
N ASN A 90 13.97 11.27 13.80
CA ASN A 90 13.80 12.64 13.30
C ASN A 90 14.60 12.87 12.02
N GLY A 91 13.99 13.57 11.05
CA GLY A 91 14.58 13.82 9.73
C GLY A 91 14.42 12.68 8.72
N THR A 92 13.77 11.58 9.11
CA THR A 92 13.49 10.46 8.23
C THR A 92 12.01 10.15 8.14
N VAL A 93 11.59 9.59 7.02
CA VAL A 93 10.23 9.09 6.77
C VAL A 93 10.32 7.68 6.22
N PHE A 94 9.28 6.89 6.42
CA PHE A 94 9.20 5.54 5.90
C PHE A 94 9.05 5.57 4.38
N ASN A 95 10.11 5.15 3.71
CA ASN A 95 10.12 4.96 2.26
C ASN A 95 9.35 3.67 1.95
N GLN A 96 8.07 3.83 1.63
CA GLN A 96 7.16 2.72 1.35
C GLN A 96 7.66 1.83 0.21
N LYS A 97 8.34 2.42 -0.77
CA LYS A 97 8.95 1.66 -1.86
C LYS A 97 9.97 0.70 -1.27
N TYR A 98 10.99 1.18 -0.56
CA TYR A 98 12.15 0.39 -0.14
C TYR A 98 12.02 -0.31 1.22
N PHE A 99 10.92 -0.11 1.94
CA PHE A 99 10.69 -0.62 3.30
C PHE A 99 11.77 -0.22 4.31
N VAL A 100 12.20 1.04 4.26
CA VAL A 100 13.24 1.59 5.14
C VAL A 100 12.89 3.01 5.56
N CYS A 101 13.31 3.44 6.75
CA CYS A 101 13.30 4.86 7.10
C CYS A 101 14.44 5.54 6.32
N ASP A 102 14.09 6.42 5.40
CA ASP A 102 15.04 7.17 4.56
C ASP A 102 14.92 8.66 4.87
N TRP A 103 15.88 9.47 4.42
CA TRP A 103 15.81 10.91 4.59
C TRP A 103 14.53 11.47 3.98
N TRP A 104 13.91 12.44 4.67
CA TRP A 104 12.61 13.01 4.28
C TRP A 104 12.57 13.53 2.82
N TYR A 105 13.71 13.96 2.28
CA TYR A 105 13.83 14.45 0.91
C TYR A 105 14.07 13.36 -0.14
N ASN A 106 14.29 12.09 0.27
CA ASN A 106 14.46 10.95 -0.64
C ASN A 106 13.14 10.26 -0.99
N PHE A 107 12.05 10.58 -0.28
CA PHE A 107 10.74 9.96 -0.50
C PHE A 107 9.61 10.94 -0.18
N ALA A 108 8.74 11.19 -1.16
CA ALA A 108 7.53 11.97 -0.95
C ALA A 108 6.48 11.10 -0.26
N CYS A 109 6.01 11.52 0.92
CA CYS A 109 5.03 10.75 1.68
C CYS A 109 3.75 10.51 0.86
N GLU A 110 3.31 11.48 0.05
CA GLU A 110 2.15 11.35 -0.83
C GLU A 110 2.22 10.18 -1.82
N ASP A 111 3.42 9.72 -2.15
CA ASP A 111 3.63 8.58 -3.05
C ASP A 111 3.46 7.23 -2.34
N ALA A 112 3.39 7.19 -1.00
CA ALA A 112 3.30 5.94 -0.25
C ALA A 112 2.17 5.02 -0.73
N PRO A 113 0.92 5.48 -0.92
CA PRO A 113 -0.15 4.60 -1.37
C PRO A 113 0.12 3.91 -2.72
N PHE A 114 0.86 4.57 -3.62
CA PHE A 114 1.25 3.99 -4.91
C PHE A 114 2.18 2.78 -4.74
N PHE A 115 2.97 2.75 -3.68
CA PHE A 115 3.91 1.67 -3.38
C PHE A 115 3.36 0.61 -2.41
N TYR A 116 2.13 0.74 -1.87
CA TYR A 116 1.53 -0.33 -1.04
C TYR A 116 1.49 -1.72 -1.72
N PRO A 117 1.26 -1.85 -3.05
CA PRO A 117 1.30 -3.16 -3.73
C PRO A 117 2.65 -3.89 -3.65
N VAL A 118 3.77 -3.20 -3.35
CA VAL A 118 5.07 -3.87 -3.20
C VAL A 118 5.11 -4.85 -2.03
N ASN A 119 4.15 -4.75 -1.09
CA ASN A 119 3.94 -5.73 -0.02
C ASN A 119 3.62 -7.13 -0.55
N ALA A 120 3.01 -7.25 -1.74
CA ALA A 120 2.70 -8.52 -2.37
C ALA A 120 3.94 -9.38 -2.67
N ALA A 121 5.13 -8.78 -2.73
CA ALA A 121 6.39 -9.50 -2.95
C ALA A 121 7.04 -10.03 -1.66
N ILE A 122 6.57 -9.61 -0.47
CA ILE A 122 7.17 -10.01 0.81
C ILE A 122 6.97 -11.51 1.04
N GLY A 123 8.06 -12.23 1.28
CA GLY A 123 8.00 -13.68 1.53
C GLY A 123 7.76 -14.52 0.27
N HIS A 124 7.91 -13.94 -0.92
CA HIS A 124 7.81 -14.62 -2.21
C HIS A 124 9.19 -14.74 -2.89
N PRO A 125 9.91 -15.88 -2.71
CA PRO A 125 11.22 -16.07 -3.31
C PRO A 125 11.19 -15.94 -4.84
N GLY A 126 12.13 -15.16 -5.38
CA GLY A 126 12.29 -14.93 -6.82
C GLY A 126 11.48 -13.76 -7.39
N VAL A 127 10.65 -13.11 -6.58
CA VAL A 127 9.98 -11.85 -6.94
C VAL A 127 10.85 -10.68 -6.44
N PRO A 128 11.35 -9.80 -7.33
CA PRO A 128 12.10 -8.63 -6.90
C PRO A 128 11.17 -7.67 -6.15
N LEU A 129 11.52 -7.34 -4.92
CA LEU A 129 11.05 -6.11 -4.28
C LEU A 129 11.66 -4.96 -5.12
N HIS A 130 10.86 -3.99 -5.56
CA HIS A 130 11.32 -2.73 -6.18
C HIS A 130 11.64 -2.67 -7.69
N LYS A 131 11.52 -3.75 -8.47
CA LYS A 131 11.55 -3.63 -9.94
C LYS A 131 10.13 -3.35 -10.44
N ASP A 132 9.96 -2.15 -11.00
CA ASP A 132 8.77 -1.57 -11.60
C ASP A 132 7.45 -1.95 -10.91
N VAL A 133 6.84 -1.02 -10.18
CA VAL A 133 5.56 -1.24 -9.45
C VAL A 133 4.50 -1.94 -10.30
N LEU A 134 4.52 -1.69 -11.62
CA LEU A 134 3.66 -2.37 -12.61
C LEU A 134 4.07 -3.82 -12.91
N GLU A 135 5.37 -4.14 -12.97
CA GLU A 135 5.83 -5.53 -13.16
C GLU A 135 5.76 -6.35 -11.87
N ALA A 136 5.98 -5.73 -10.70
CA ALA A 136 5.84 -6.37 -9.41
C ALA A 136 4.40 -6.86 -9.17
N ASP A 137 3.39 -6.05 -9.51
CA ASP A 137 1.99 -6.44 -9.41
C ASP A 137 1.62 -7.56 -10.41
N ILE A 138 2.02 -7.44 -11.68
CA ILE A 138 1.78 -8.49 -12.70
C ILE A 138 2.51 -9.80 -12.35
N ARG A 139 3.74 -9.74 -11.83
CA ARG A 139 4.54 -10.93 -11.50
C ARG A 139 4.15 -11.54 -10.16
N ALA A 140 3.81 -10.74 -9.15
CA ALA A 140 3.24 -11.23 -7.90
C ALA A 140 1.87 -11.87 -8.15
N SER A 141 1.01 -11.24 -8.97
CA SER A 141 -0.27 -11.84 -9.39
C SER A 141 -0.08 -13.15 -10.17
N ARG A 142 0.90 -13.24 -11.09
CA ARG A 142 1.23 -14.51 -11.76
C ARG A 142 1.77 -15.55 -10.80
N TYR A 143 2.66 -15.18 -9.88
CA TYR A 143 3.21 -16.10 -8.89
C TYR A 143 2.15 -16.61 -7.91
N VAL A 144 1.23 -15.73 -7.50
CA VAL A 144 0.04 -16.07 -6.73
C VAL A 144 -0.84 -17.00 -7.57
N SER A 145 -1.07 -16.74 -8.86
CA SER A 145 -1.82 -17.65 -9.75
C SER A 145 -1.12 -19.01 -9.96
N ASP A 146 0.21 -19.06 -10.01
CA ASP A 146 0.98 -20.29 -10.23
C ASP A 146 1.11 -21.12 -8.94
N ARG A 147 1.16 -20.47 -7.77
CA ARG A 147 1.18 -21.13 -6.45
C ARG A 147 -0.20 -21.45 -5.92
N ILE A 148 -1.23 -20.69 -6.29
CA ILE A 148 -2.59 -21.19 -6.33
C ILE A 148 -2.66 -22.13 -7.54
N THR A 149 -1.97 -23.27 -7.45
CA THR A 149 -2.60 -24.48 -7.95
C THR A 149 -3.86 -24.61 -7.11
N VAL A 150 -4.91 -23.96 -7.60
CA VAL A 150 -6.27 -24.40 -7.40
C VAL A 150 -6.14 -25.88 -7.74
N THR A 151 -6.04 -26.75 -6.72
CA THR A 151 -6.76 -28.02 -6.84
C THR A 151 -8.09 -27.55 -7.40
N PRO A 152 -8.51 -27.94 -8.60
CA PRO A 152 -9.86 -27.65 -9.00
C PRO A 152 -10.71 -28.30 -7.92
N ARG A 153 -11.09 -27.53 -6.90
CA ARG A 153 -12.37 -27.73 -6.29
C ARG A 153 -13.25 -27.49 -7.49
N PRO A 154 -13.89 -28.53 -8.04
CA PRO A 154 -14.94 -28.29 -8.98
C PRO A 154 -15.82 -27.24 -8.30
N PRO A 155 -16.24 -26.19 -9.03
CA PRO A 155 -17.13 -25.24 -8.41
C PRO A 155 -18.24 -26.08 -7.77
N LEU A 156 -18.57 -25.79 -6.50
CA LEU A 156 -19.87 -26.17 -5.96
C LEU A 156 -20.94 -25.32 -6.67
N TYR A 157 -20.88 -25.32 -8.00
CA TYR A 157 -21.99 -25.14 -8.88
C TYR A 157 -22.56 -26.54 -9.01
N VAL A 158 -23.67 -26.74 -8.33
CA VAL A 158 -24.63 -27.81 -8.58
C VAL A 158 -24.57 -28.21 -10.06
N THR A 159 -23.99 -29.38 -10.35
CA THR A 159 -24.12 -30.01 -11.67
C THR A 159 -25.59 -30.41 -11.78
N LEU A 160 -26.41 -29.47 -12.22
CA LEU A 160 -27.74 -29.77 -12.70
C LEU A 160 -27.54 -30.57 -13.98
N LEU A 161 -27.56 -31.90 -13.83
CA LEU A 161 -27.59 -32.85 -14.93
C LEU A 161 -28.86 -32.63 -15.74
N LEU A 162 -28.87 -31.62 -16.61
CA LEU A 162 -29.87 -31.46 -17.66
C LEU A 162 -29.50 -32.44 -18.77
N ARG A 163 -30.18 -33.59 -18.78
CA ARG A 163 -30.22 -34.44 -19.99
C ARG A 163 -31.13 -33.73 -21.00
N CYS A 164 -30.53 -33.00 -21.93
CA CYS A 164 -31.23 -32.51 -23.12
C CYS A 164 -31.14 -33.61 -24.20
N THR A 165 -32.26 -34.21 -24.58
CA THR A 165 -32.35 -35.13 -25.72
C THR A 165 -32.91 -34.39 -26.92
N ILE A 166 -32.13 -34.30 -27.99
CA ILE A 166 -32.61 -33.83 -29.30
C ILE A 166 -33.46 -34.97 -29.87
N LEU A 167 -34.79 -34.85 -29.83
CA LEU A 167 -35.66 -35.75 -30.59
C LEU A 167 -35.78 -35.22 -32.02
N PRO A 168 -35.33 -35.95 -33.05
CA PRO A 168 -35.72 -35.63 -34.42
C PRO A 168 -37.21 -35.98 -34.57
N SER A 169 -38.07 -34.98 -34.71
CA SER A 169 -39.45 -35.20 -35.14
C SER A 169 -39.42 -35.59 -36.62
N PRO A 170 -40.04 -36.72 -37.05
CA PRO A 170 -39.98 -37.18 -38.45
C PRO A 170 -40.97 -36.45 -39.36
N LEU A 171 -41.45 -35.26 -38.99
CA LEU A 171 -42.39 -34.50 -39.78
C LEU A 171 -41.92 -33.05 -39.86
N ILE A 172 -41.86 -32.54 -41.09
CA ILE A 172 -41.66 -31.15 -41.51
C ILE A 172 -40.21 -30.85 -41.93
N MET A 173 -39.88 -31.32 -43.14
CA MET A 173 -38.76 -30.85 -43.94
C MET A 173 -39.21 -29.66 -44.80
N SER A 174 -39.47 -28.50 -44.19
CA SER A 174 -39.56 -27.20 -44.88
C SER A 174 -39.77 -26.09 -43.87
N LEU A 175 -38.99 -25.01 -44.03
CA LEU A 175 -39.06 -23.71 -43.35
C LEU A 175 -38.09 -23.53 -42.16
N LEU A 176 -37.14 -22.62 -42.40
CA LEU A 176 -36.18 -22.05 -41.47
C LEU A 176 -36.94 -21.24 -40.39
N LEU A 177 -37.02 -21.76 -39.16
CA LEU A 177 -37.33 -21.04 -37.90
C LEU A 177 -36.70 -21.82 -36.73
N PRO A 178 -36.39 -21.17 -35.59
CA PRO A 178 -35.34 -21.60 -34.67
C PRO A 178 -35.73 -22.86 -33.89
N MET A 179 -34.74 -23.76 -33.72
CA MET A 179 -34.88 -24.97 -32.93
C MET A 179 -35.26 -24.63 -31.48
N SER A 180 -36.41 -25.13 -31.02
CA SER A 180 -36.77 -25.04 -29.60
C SER A 180 -36.05 -26.14 -28.82
N VAL A 181 -35.20 -25.75 -27.88
CA VAL A 181 -34.46 -26.65 -26.98
C VAL A 181 -35.24 -26.78 -25.68
N SER A 182 -35.90 -27.92 -25.45
CA SER A 182 -36.56 -28.17 -24.16
C SER A 182 -35.66 -28.97 -23.25
N CYS A 183 -35.33 -28.41 -22.08
CA CYS A 183 -34.37 -29.00 -21.15
C CYS A 183 -35.04 -29.23 -19.78
N ARG A 184 -34.88 -30.45 -19.24
CA ARG A 184 -35.53 -30.87 -17.99
C ARG A 184 -34.52 -30.93 -16.85
N THR A 185 -34.85 -30.28 -15.74
CA THR A 185 -34.02 -30.31 -14.51
C THR A 185 -34.21 -31.62 -13.76
N ARG A 186 -33.28 -31.99 -12.86
CA ARG A 186 -33.33 -33.25 -12.08
C ARG A 186 -34.56 -33.37 -11.17
N THR A 187 -35.30 -32.27 -10.95
CA THR A 187 -36.58 -32.22 -10.21
C THR A 187 -37.82 -32.33 -11.10
N GLY A 188 -37.65 -32.56 -12.40
CA GLY A 188 -38.76 -32.79 -13.34
C GLY A 188 -39.45 -31.54 -13.87
N ARG A 189 -38.97 -30.34 -13.52
CA ARG A 189 -39.57 -29.08 -13.97
C ARG A 189 -39.06 -28.72 -15.36
N LEU A 190 -40.01 -28.48 -16.27
CA LEU A 190 -39.75 -28.10 -17.67
C LEU A 190 -39.43 -26.60 -17.74
N ILE A 191 -38.36 -26.24 -18.45
CA ILE A 191 -38.09 -24.86 -18.84
C ILE A 191 -38.23 -24.83 -20.36
N THR A 192 -39.21 -24.05 -20.84
CA THR A 192 -39.52 -23.82 -22.25
C THR A 192 -38.78 -22.60 -22.76
#